data_AF-A0A7Y6PP39-F1
#
_entry.id   AF-A0A7Y6PP39-F1
#
_cell.length_a   1.000
_cell.length_b   1.000
_cell.length_c   1.000
_cell.angle_alpha   90.00
_cell.angle_beta   90.00
_cell.angle_gamma   90.00
#
_symmetry.space_group_name_H-M   'P 1'
#
loop_
_entity.id
_entity.type
_entity.pdbx_description
1 polymer ?
#
loop_
_entity_poly.entity_id
_entity_poly.type
_entity_poly.pdbx_seq_one_letter_code
_entity_poly.pdbx_strand_id
1 'polypeptide(L)'
;MKRHAIVVLVMMCALLALFAIVQAAGIDVLIDPRPAFAGLGALAAVAAVGLLIADVLLPVPSSLVMVWLGASQGWLAGAALSLVGCVGATVFAFWLGRRGGPLFERLVPRDERARADAFLARWGVLAIAVTRPVPIIAETTAVVAGASPAVRWRGMLIAAIAGCAPWAVIYGLSGAALV
;
A
#
# COMPACT_ATOMS: atom_id res chain seq x y z
N MET A 1 -9.30 -17.49 19.50
CA MET A 1 -8.49 -17.80 18.31
C MET A 1 -9.33 -18.14 17.07
N LYS A 2 -10.27 -19.10 17.12
CA LYS A 2 -11.09 -19.51 15.94
C LYS A 2 -11.93 -18.37 15.30
N ARG A 3 -12.48 -17.44 16.11
CA ARG A 3 -13.25 -16.28 15.59
C ARG A 3 -12.42 -15.27 14.80
N HIS A 4 -11.18 -15.00 15.20
CA HIS A 4 -10.30 -14.09 14.45
C HIS A 4 -9.89 -14.68 13.10
N ALA A 5 -9.64 -15.99 13.05
CA ALA A 5 -9.36 -16.69 11.78
C ALA A 5 -10.54 -16.61 10.80
N ILE A 6 -11.78 -16.72 11.29
CA ILE A 6 -12.98 -16.58 10.45
C ILE A 6 -13.11 -15.15 9.90
N VAL A 7 -12.89 -14.12 10.73
CA VAL A 7 -12.94 -12.72 10.27
C VAL A 7 -11.87 -12.44 9.21
N VAL A 8 -10.65 -12.93 9.42
CA VAL A 8 -9.56 -12.81 8.44
C VAL A 8 -9.90 -13.53 7.13
N LEU A 9 -10.45 -14.75 7.20
CA LEU A 9 -10.86 -15.51 6.02
C LEU A 9 -11.98 -14.80 5.24
N VAL A 10 -13.00 -14.30 5.94
CA VAL A 10 -14.11 -13.55 5.33
C VAL A 10 -13.59 -12.29 4.64
N MET A 11 -12.68 -11.56 5.29
CA MET A 11 -12.06 -10.37 4.70
C MET A 11 -11.20 -10.71 3.47
N MET A 12 -10.41 -11.80 3.51
CA MET A 12 -9.69 -12.31 2.34
C MET A 12 -10.64 -12.67 1.20
N CYS A 13 -11.72 -13.42 1.48
CA CYS A 13 -12.71 -13.78 0.47
C CYS A 13 -13.42 -12.56 -0.12
N ALA A 14 -13.73 -11.55 0.70
CA ALA A 14 -14.35 -10.31 0.25
C ALA A 14 -13.40 -9.49 -0.64
N LEU A 15 -12.12 -9.41 -0.29
CA LEU A 15 -11.09 -8.76 -1.12
C LEU A 15 -10.90 -9.48 -2.45
N LEU A 16 -10.84 -10.82 -2.43
CA LEU A 16 -10.75 -11.64 -3.63
C LEU A 16 -12.01 -11.51 -4.50
N ALA A 17 -13.19 -11.41 -3.89
CA ALA A 17 -14.45 -11.21 -4.61
C ALA A 17 -14.54 -9.81 -5.22
N LEU A 18 -14.15 -8.75 -4.49
CA LEU A 18 -14.07 -7.40 -5.02
C LEU A 18 -13.09 -7.33 -6.19
N PHE A 19 -11.91 -7.95 -6.05
CA PHE A 19 -10.94 -8.09 -7.13
C PHE A 19 -11.52 -8.83 -8.33
N ALA A 20 -12.24 -9.94 -8.12
CA ALA A 20 -12.92 -10.68 -9.18
C ALA A 20 -14.03 -9.87 -9.87
N ILE A 21 -14.78 -9.06 -9.12
CA ILE A 21 -15.82 -8.16 -9.67
C ILE A 21 -15.20 -7.05 -10.51
N VAL A 22 -14.11 -6.44 -10.03
CA VAL A 22 -13.36 -5.42 -10.77
C VAL A 22 -12.72 -6.01 -12.03
N GLN A 23 -12.21 -7.25 -11.97
CA GLN A 23 -11.78 -8.00 -13.16
C GLN A 23 -12.94 -8.24 -14.13
N ALA A 24 -14.10 -8.66 -13.63
CA ALA A 24 -15.28 -8.88 -14.46
C ALA A 24 -15.85 -7.59 -15.08
N ALA A 25 -15.59 -6.44 -14.46
CA ALA A 25 -16.00 -5.12 -14.96
C ALA A 25 -15.12 -4.59 -16.12
N GLY A 26 -14.02 -5.28 -16.48
CA GLY A 26 -13.24 -4.97 -17.68
C GLY A 26 -12.46 -3.66 -17.64
N ILE A 27 -12.02 -3.20 -16.46
CA ILE A 27 -11.19 -2.02 -16.35
C ILE A 27 -9.74 -2.40 -16.70
N ASP A 28 -9.35 -2.20 -17.96
CA ASP A 28 -8.07 -2.63 -18.53
C ASP A 28 -6.84 -2.19 -17.70
N VAL A 29 -6.87 -1.00 -17.10
CA VAL A 29 -5.79 -0.47 -16.23
C VAL A 29 -5.54 -1.33 -14.97
N LEU A 30 -6.56 -2.03 -14.48
CA LEU A 30 -6.45 -2.89 -13.30
C LEU A 30 -6.14 -4.36 -13.66
N ILE A 31 -6.22 -4.73 -14.94
CA ILE A 31 -6.04 -6.12 -15.42
C ILE A 31 -4.69 -6.28 -16.10
N ASP A 32 -4.31 -5.32 -16.95
CA ASP A 32 -2.99 -5.27 -17.56
C ASP A 32 -2.50 -3.81 -17.61
N PRO A 33 -1.49 -3.43 -16.80
CA PRO A 33 -0.95 -2.09 -16.86
C PRO A 33 -0.08 -1.86 -18.11
N ARG A 34 0.28 -2.92 -18.85
CA ARG A 34 1.11 -2.83 -20.07
C ARG A 34 0.54 -1.90 -21.15
N PRO A 35 -0.73 -1.97 -21.56
CA PRO A 35 -1.31 -1.02 -22.50
C PRO A 35 -1.29 0.43 -22.01
N ALA A 36 -1.46 0.68 -20.70
CA ALA A 36 -1.33 2.02 -20.13
C ALA A 36 0.12 2.57 -20.19
N PHE A 37 1.09 1.67 -20.27
CA PHE A 37 2.51 2.00 -20.37
C PHE A 37 3.07 1.93 -21.81
N ALA A 38 2.29 1.41 -22.76
CA ALA A 38 2.69 1.29 -24.15
C ALA A 38 2.90 2.68 -24.78
N GLY A 39 4.10 2.91 -25.33
CA GLY A 39 4.48 4.18 -25.98
C GLY A 39 5.08 5.25 -25.07
N LEU A 40 5.14 5.03 -23.74
CA LEU A 40 5.69 6.01 -22.79
C LEU A 40 7.22 5.95 -22.62
N GLY A 41 7.89 4.89 -23.08
CA GLY A 41 9.35 4.74 -22.95
C GLY A 41 9.82 4.91 -21.50
N ALA A 42 10.78 5.80 -21.26
CA ALA A 42 11.30 6.07 -19.90
C ALA A 42 10.23 6.67 -18.94
N LEU A 43 9.18 7.32 -19.45
CA LEU A 43 8.09 7.84 -18.62
C LEU A 43 7.21 6.73 -18.05
N ALA A 44 7.24 5.52 -18.63
CA ALA A 44 6.44 4.39 -18.16
C ALA A 44 6.79 4.00 -16.72
N ALA A 45 8.08 4.03 -16.36
CA ALA A 45 8.55 3.77 -15.00
C ALA A 45 8.02 4.82 -14.00
N VAL A 46 8.01 6.10 -14.39
CA VAL A 46 7.48 7.18 -13.54
C VAL A 46 5.97 7.04 -13.38
N ALA A 47 5.25 6.74 -14.46
CA ALA A 47 3.81 6.50 -14.42
C ALA A 47 3.47 5.29 -13.53
N ALA A 48 4.25 4.21 -13.58
CA ALA A 48 4.09 3.04 -12.72
C ALA A 48 4.30 3.36 -11.23
N VAL A 49 5.31 4.16 -10.90
CA VAL A 49 5.50 4.66 -9.52
C VAL A 49 4.33 5.54 -9.09
N GLY A 50 3.85 6.43 -9.98
CA GLY A 50 2.67 7.24 -9.72
C GLY A 50 1.42 6.40 -9.48
N LEU A 51 1.24 5.32 -10.23
CA LEU A 51 0.13 4.39 -10.07
C LEU A 51 0.21 3.64 -8.73
N LEU A 52 1.41 3.22 -8.31
CA LEU A 52 1.63 2.64 -6.97
C LEU A 52 1.28 3.62 -5.85
N ILE A 53 1.54 4.91 -6.01
CA ILE A 53 1.15 5.93 -5.03
C ILE A 53 -0.37 6.16 -5.06
N ALA A 54 -0.96 6.16 -6.25
CA ALA A 54 -2.40 6.30 -6.44
C ALA A 54 -3.20 5.08 -5.95
N ASP A 55 -2.54 3.93 -5.76
CA ASP A 55 -3.12 2.69 -5.21
C ASP A 55 -3.78 2.90 -3.82
N VAL A 56 -3.38 3.95 -3.11
CA VAL A 56 -4.05 4.36 -1.86
C VAL A 56 -5.53 4.68 -2.08
N LEU A 57 -5.88 5.21 -3.25
CA LEU A 57 -7.24 5.65 -3.62
C LEU A 57 -7.88 4.73 -4.66
N LEU A 58 -7.07 4.07 -5.48
CA LEU A 58 -7.49 3.19 -6.55
C LEU A 58 -7.12 1.76 -6.12
N PRO A 59 -8.02 0.76 -6.14
CA PRO A 59 -7.66 -0.60 -5.74
C PRO A 59 -6.85 -1.31 -6.84
N VAL A 60 -5.64 -0.83 -7.12
CA VAL A 60 -4.75 -1.35 -8.16
C VAL A 60 -4.00 -2.57 -7.60
N PRO A 61 -3.81 -3.64 -8.39
CA PRO A 61 -2.94 -4.73 -7.98
C PRO A 61 -1.47 -4.28 -8.00
N SER A 62 -1.00 -3.68 -6.91
CA SER A 62 0.38 -3.17 -6.77
C SER A 62 1.43 -4.26 -7.04
N SER A 63 1.14 -5.52 -6.73
CA SER A 63 2.00 -6.66 -7.11
C SER A 63 2.26 -6.77 -8.61
N LEU A 64 1.24 -6.54 -9.46
CA LEU A 64 1.41 -6.60 -10.92
C LEU A 64 2.30 -5.46 -11.42
N VAL A 65 2.12 -4.26 -10.87
CA VAL A 65 2.94 -3.09 -11.23
C VAL A 65 4.40 -3.31 -10.83
N MET A 66 4.65 -3.90 -9.65
CA MET A 66 6.00 -4.21 -9.17
C MET A 66 6.69 -5.31 -10.00
N VAL A 67 5.95 -6.36 -10.38
CA VAL A 67 6.43 -7.40 -11.31
C VAL A 67 6.76 -6.78 -12.68
N TRP A 68 5.90 -5.92 -13.20
CA TRP A 68 6.14 -5.24 -14.47
C TRP A 68 7.37 -4.31 -14.41
N LEU A 69 7.57 -3.60 -13.29
CA LEU A 69 8.78 -2.79 -13.06
C LEU A 69 10.05 -3.66 -13.05
N GLY A 70 9.99 -4.85 -12.44
CA GLY A 70 11.08 -5.82 -12.46
C GLY A 70 11.40 -6.35 -13.86
N ALA A 71 10.35 -6.68 -14.62
CA ALA A 71 10.49 -7.16 -16.00
C ALA A 71 11.05 -6.09 -16.95
N SER A 72 10.60 -4.84 -16.80
CA SER A 72 10.95 -3.75 -17.72
C SER A 72 12.27 -3.04 -17.40
N GLN A 73 12.62 -2.89 -16.11
CA GLN A 73 13.79 -2.13 -15.65
C GLN A 73 14.90 -3.04 -15.09
N GLY A 74 14.68 -4.35 -15.05
CA GLY A 74 15.54 -5.31 -14.35
C GLY A 74 15.31 -5.31 -12.85
N TRP A 75 15.84 -6.33 -12.16
CA TRP A 75 15.49 -6.60 -10.77
C TRP A 75 15.86 -5.47 -9.81
N LEU A 76 17.04 -4.84 -9.98
CA LEU A 76 17.53 -3.84 -9.03
C LEU A 76 16.80 -2.51 -9.18
N ALA A 77 16.71 -1.98 -10.40
CA ALA A 77 16.00 -0.73 -10.66
C ALA A 77 14.49 -0.91 -10.47
N GLY A 78 13.93 -2.05 -10.89
CA GLY A 78 12.52 -2.39 -10.66
C GLY A 78 12.16 -2.47 -9.18
N ALA A 79 13.01 -3.11 -8.36
CA ALA A 79 12.82 -3.16 -6.91
C ALA A 79 12.96 -1.77 -6.27
N ALA A 80 13.93 -0.95 -6.69
CA ALA A 80 14.09 0.41 -6.17
C ALA A 80 12.88 1.30 -6.48
N LEU A 81 12.39 1.28 -7.73
CA LEU A 81 11.20 2.02 -8.14
C LEU A 81 9.94 1.54 -7.42
N SER A 82 9.78 0.21 -7.28
CA SER A 82 8.70 -0.40 -6.52
C SER A 82 8.71 0.03 -5.05
N LEU A 83 9.90 0.08 -4.43
CA LEU A 83 10.07 0.56 -3.06
C LEU A 83 9.68 2.03 -2.94
N VAL A 84 10.11 2.88 -3.88
CA VAL A 84 9.74 4.30 -3.91
C VAL A 84 8.23 4.47 -4.03
N GLY A 85 7.57 3.73 -4.93
CA GLY A 85 6.11 3.77 -5.08
C GLY A 85 5.38 3.34 -3.80
N CYS A 86 5.79 2.20 -3.22
CA CYS A 86 5.18 1.65 -2.00
C CYS A 86 5.38 2.55 -0.77
N VAL A 87 6.57 3.14 -0.62
CA VAL A 87 6.83 4.12 0.45
C VAL A 87 6.05 5.40 0.18
N GLY A 88 6.01 5.88 -1.06
CA GLY A 88 5.25 7.05 -1.48
C GLY A 88 3.75 6.92 -1.20
N ALA A 89 3.17 5.75 -1.45
CA ALA A 89 1.78 5.42 -1.10
C ALA A 89 1.51 5.64 0.39
N THR A 90 2.33 5.08 1.27
CA THR A 90 2.18 5.29 2.73
C THR A 90 2.47 6.70 3.17
N VAL A 91 3.43 7.39 2.57
CA VAL A 91 3.65 8.81 2.84
C VAL A 91 2.39 9.60 2.51
N PHE A 92 1.75 9.31 1.38
CA PHE A 92 0.52 9.95 0.95
C PHE A 92 -0.66 9.62 1.87
N ALA A 93 -0.88 8.36 2.21
CA ALA A 93 -1.90 7.92 3.17
C ALA A 93 -1.70 8.56 4.57
N PHE A 94 -0.47 8.56 5.07
CA PHE A 94 -0.13 9.18 6.35
C PHE A 94 -0.34 10.69 6.32
N TRP A 95 0.00 11.34 5.22
CA TRP A 95 -0.26 12.77 5.02
C TRP A 95 -1.76 13.09 5.00
N LEU A 96 -2.57 12.26 4.32
CA LEU A 96 -4.04 12.38 4.32
C LEU A 96 -4.59 12.29 5.74
N GLY A 97 -4.12 11.30 6.52
CA GLY A 97 -4.45 11.16 7.93
C GLY A 97 -4.08 12.39 8.76
N ARG A 98 -2.85 12.90 8.58
CA ARG A 98 -2.34 14.06 9.31
C ARG A 98 -3.14 15.33 9.01
N ARG A 99 -3.55 15.54 7.76
CA ARG A 99 -4.43 16.66 7.37
C ARG A 99 -5.87 16.45 7.79
N GLY A 100 -6.33 15.20 7.85
CA GLY A 100 -7.65 14.81 8.33
C GLY A 100 -7.81 14.81 9.85
N GLY A 101 -6.73 15.01 10.62
CA GLY A 101 -6.73 15.02 12.09
C GLY A 101 -7.86 15.85 12.73
N PRO A 102 -8.12 17.10 12.28
CA PRO A 102 -9.22 17.91 12.80
C PRO A 102 -10.62 17.38 12.45
N LEU A 103 -10.77 16.66 11.33
CA LEU A 103 -12.03 16.02 10.96
C LEU A 103 -12.27 14.79 11.85
N PHE A 104 -11.23 13.99 12.07
CA PHE A 104 -11.28 12.87 13.01
C PHE A 104 -11.62 13.35 14.44
N GLU A 105 -11.18 14.55 14.85
CA GLU A 105 -11.50 15.15 16.17
C GLU A 105 -12.98 15.39 16.37
N ARG A 106 -13.70 15.62 15.27
CA ARG A 106 -15.13 15.89 15.27
C ARG A 106 -15.97 14.62 15.10
N LEU A 107 -15.45 13.63 14.37
CA LEU A 107 -16.20 12.43 14.00
C LEU A 107 -15.97 11.24 14.93
N VAL A 108 -14.82 11.15 15.61
CA VAL A 108 -14.46 9.97 16.42
C VAL A 108 -14.52 10.32 17.91
N PRO A 109 -15.18 9.48 18.75
CA PRO A 109 -15.20 9.66 20.19
C PRO A 109 -13.80 9.76 20.82
N ARG A 110 -13.69 10.58 21.87
CA ARG A 110 -12.39 10.86 22.53
C ARG A 110 -11.75 9.61 23.15
N ASP A 111 -12.56 8.71 23.69
CA ASP A 111 -12.14 7.45 24.29
C ASP A 111 -11.61 6.44 23.26
N GLU A 112 -12.25 6.35 22.09
CA GLU A 112 -11.75 5.55 20.97
C GLU A 112 -10.41 6.09 20.44
N ARG A 113 -10.28 7.41 20.33
CA ARG A 113 -9.03 8.08 19.96
C ARG A 113 -7.91 7.83 20.95
N ALA A 114 -8.17 7.97 22.24
CA ALA A 114 -7.17 7.72 23.27
C ALA A 114 -6.67 6.26 23.22
N ARG A 115 -7.55 5.30 22.94
CA ARG A 115 -7.18 3.89 22.73
C ARG A 115 -6.32 3.71 21.48
N ALA A 116 -6.70 4.31 20.36
CA ALA A 116 -5.93 4.26 19.12
C ALA A 116 -4.53 4.88 19.30
N ASP A 117 -4.43 6.05 19.96
CA ASP A 117 -3.16 6.71 20.25
C ASP A 117 -2.27 5.87 21.17
N ALA A 118 -2.84 5.26 22.21
CA ALA A 118 -2.10 4.37 23.11
C ALA A 118 -1.57 3.12 22.37
N PHE A 119 -2.37 2.55 21.47
CA PHE A 119 -1.94 1.45 20.62
C PHE A 119 -0.81 1.89 19.68
N LEU A 120 -0.98 3.01 18.98
CA LEU A 120 0.00 3.52 18.01
C LEU A 120 1.30 3.98 18.67
N ALA A 121 1.24 4.50 19.90
CA ALA A 121 2.43 4.86 20.68
C ALA A 121 3.34 3.66 20.93
N ARG A 122 2.78 2.47 21.10
CA ARG A 122 3.53 1.22 21.35
C ARG A 122 3.82 0.43 20.08
N TRP A 123 2.86 0.39 19.16
CA TRP A 123 2.85 -0.55 18.04
C TRP A 123 2.79 0.11 16.66
N GLY A 124 2.66 1.44 16.55
CA GLY A 124 2.39 2.10 15.27
C GLY A 124 3.43 1.82 14.18
N VAL A 125 4.71 1.82 14.53
CA VAL A 125 5.81 1.46 13.60
C VAL A 125 5.70 0.00 13.15
N LEU A 126 5.45 -0.92 14.08
CA LEU A 126 5.30 -2.34 13.76
C LEU A 126 4.05 -2.61 12.92
N ALA A 127 2.94 -1.96 13.28
CA ALA A 127 1.66 -2.09 12.59
C ALA A 127 1.81 -1.70 11.12
N ILE A 128 2.38 -0.53 10.82
CA ILE A 128 2.62 -0.07 9.44
C ILE A 128 3.45 -1.09 8.65
N ALA A 129 4.51 -1.63 9.24
CA ALA A 129 5.39 -2.59 8.56
C ALA A 129 4.68 -3.93 8.28
N VAL A 130 4.00 -4.49 9.29
CA VAL A 130 3.36 -5.82 9.21
C VAL A 130 2.11 -5.81 8.35
N THR A 131 1.42 -4.67 8.22
CA THR A 131 0.21 -4.57 7.40
C THR A 131 0.49 -4.45 5.90
N ARG A 132 1.73 -4.15 5.49
CA ARG A 132 2.09 -3.96 4.07
C ARG A 132 1.71 -5.08 3.10
N PRO A 133 1.80 -6.38 3.45
CA PRO A 133 1.40 -7.45 2.54
C PRO A 133 -0.10 -7.45 2.22
N VAL A 134 -0.93 -6.78 3.03
CA VAL A 134 -2.39 -6.77 2.86
C VAL A 134 -2.83 -5.37 2.43
N PRO A 135 -3.14 -5.18 1.13
CA PRO A 135 -3.69 -3.92 0.62
C PRO A 135 -4.95 -3.53 1.41
N ILE A 136 -5.28 -2.24 1.44
CA ILE A 136 -6.33 -1.63 2.28
C ILE A 136 -6.00 -1.60 3.78
N ILE A 137 -5.55 -2.71 4.39
CA ILE A 137 -5.15 -2.69 5.81
C ILE A 137 -3.91 -1.81 5.98
N ALA A 138 -2.94 -1.93 5.07
CA ALA A 138 -1.76 -1.06 5.04
C ALA A 138 -2.15 0.43 4.98
N GLU A 139 -3.05 0.78 4.06
CA GLU A 139 -3.42 2.17 3.80
C GLU A 139 -4.26 2.75 4.93
N THR A 140 -5.25 2.01 5.42
CA THR A 140 -6.04 2.44 6.58
C THR A 140 -5.17 2.61 7.82
N THR A 141 -4.23 1.69 8.07
CA THR A 141 -3.27 1.79 9.17
C THR A 141 -2.38 3.03 9.03
N ALA A 142 -1.89 3.32 7.81
CA ALA A 142 -1.09 4.50 7.53
C ALA A 142 -1.89 5.81 7.73
N VAL A 143 -3.15 5.88 7.28
CA VAL A 143 -4.05 7.02 7.51
C VAL A 143 -4.30 7.23 9.01
N VAL A 144 -4.65 6.17 9.73
CA VAL A 144 -4.93 6.24 11.18
C VAL A 144 -3.66 6.64 11.96
N ALA A 145 -2.50 6.08 11.61
CA ALA A 145 -1.21 6.47 12.17
C ALA A 145 -0.88 7.94 11.85
N GLY A 146 -1.27 8.43 10.67
CA GLY A 146 -1.11 9.82 10.25
C GLY A 146 -1.95 10.79 11.07
N ALA A 147 -3.19 10.41 11.40
CA ALA A 147 -4.12 11.21 12.20
C ALA A 147 -3.72 11.27 13.69
N SER A 148 -2.89 10.34 14.16
CA SER A 148 -2.40 10.31 15.53
C SER A 148 -1.13 11.16 15.72
N PRO A 149 -1.03 11.94 16.81
CA PRO A 149 0.20 12.62 17.18
C PRO A 149 1.30 11.65 17.67
N ALA A 150 0.96 10.42 18.04
CA ALA A 150 1.89 9.44 18.60
C ALA A 150 2.94 8.95 17.59
N VAL A 151 2.59 8.92 16.29
CA VAL A 151 3.49 8.44 15.24
C VAL A 151 4.21 9.62 14.58
N ARG A 152 5.54 9.56 14.55
CA ARG A 152 6.39 10.56 13.89
C ARG A 152 6.69 10.12 12.45
N TRP A 153 6.86 11.09 11.55
CA TRP A 153 7.25 10.86 10.15
C TRP A 153 8.45 9.92 10.00
N ARG A 154 9.49 10.09 10.83
CA ARG A 154 10.70 9.24 10.79
C ARG A 154 10.38 7.78 11.11
N GLY A 155 9.55 7.54 12.14
CA GLY A 155 9.15 6.18 12.53
C GLY A 155 8.30 5.52 11.45
N MET A 156 7.38 6.27 10.85
CA MET A 156 6.60 5.81 9.70
C MET A 156 7.50 5.49 8.50
N LEU A 157 8.53 6.28 8.20
CA LEU A 157 9.41 6.06 7.03
C LEU A 157 10.20 4.76 7.20
N ILE A 158 10.76 4.55 8.39
CA ILE A 158 11.49 3.32 8.72
C ILE A 158 10.55 2.12 8.60
N ALA A 159 9.33 2.20 9.16
CA ALA A 159 8.35 1.14 9.04
C ALA A 159 7.94 0.85 7.60
N ALA A 160 7.70 1.90 6.81
CA ALA A 160 7.30 1.79 5.41
C ALA A 160 8.40 1.13 4.58
N ILE A 161 9.66 1.53 4.76
CA ILE A 161 10.81 0.94 4.06
C ILE A 161 10.96 -0.52 4.48
N ALA A 162 10.99 -0.80 5.79
CA ALA A 162 11.15 -2.16 6.30
C ALA A 162 10.02 -3.10 5.85
N GLY A 163 8.79 -2.59 5.80
CA GLY A 163 7.62 -3.34 5.36
C GLY A 163 7.57 -3.54 3.84
N CYS A 164 7.99 -2.56 3.03
CA CYS A 164 7.92 -2.64 1.56
C CYS A 164 9.14 -3.32 0.93
N ALA A 165 10.34 -3.16 1.50
CA ALA A 165 11.59 -3.60 0.86
C ALA A 165 11.63 -5.10 0.52
N PRO A 166 11.21 -6.03 1.41
CA PRO A 166 11.19 -7.45 1.08
C PRO A 166 10.31 -7.75 -0.15
N TRP A 167 9.12 -7.14 -0.20
CA TRP A 167 8.18 -7.35 -1.30
C TRP A 167 8.66 -6.70 -2.60
N ALA A 168 9.26 -5.51 -2.53
CA ALA A 168 9.85 -4.84 -3.69
C ALA A 168 10.93 -5.71 -4.35
N VAL A 169 11.77 -6.37 -3.55
CA VAL A 169 12.79 -7.30 -4.05
C VAL A 169 12.15 -8.58 -4.61
N ILE A 170 11.22 -9.20 -3.89
CA ILE A 170 10.57 -10.45 -4.33
C ILE A 170 9.85 -10.26 -5.67
N TYR A 171 9.03 -9.20 -5.81
CA TYR A 171 8.29 -8.94 -7.04
C TYR A 171 9.21 -8.43 -8.16
N GLY A 172 10.22 -7.61 -7.84
CA GLY A 172 11.22 -7.16 -8.80
C GLY A 172 12.03 -8.32 -9.40
N LEU A 173 12.47 -9.28 -8.56
CA LEU A 173 13.15 -10.50 -9.01
C LEU A 173 12.22 -11.39 -9.83
N SER A 174 10.98 -11.58 -9.37
CA SER A 174 9.96 -12.36 -10.10
C SER A 174 9.73 -11.79 -11.49
N GLY A 175 9.64 -10.47 -11.61
CA GLY A 175 9.50 -9.78 -12.89
C GLY A 175 10.71 -9.93 -13.80
N ALA A 176 11.90 -9.71 -13.27
CA ALA A 176 13.14 -9.81 -14.04
C ALA A 176 13.42 -11.25 -14.54
N ALA A 177 12.91 -12.27 -13.86
CA ALA A 177 13.04 -13.66 -14.27
C ALA A 177 12.08 -14.05 -15.43
N LEU A 178 11.11 -13.21 -15.78
CA LEU A 178 10.13 -13.46 -16.85
C LEU A 178 10.58 -12.94 -18.23
N VAL A 179 11.75 -12.30 -18.33
CA VAL A 179 12.32 -11.68 -19.53
C VAL A 179 13.70 -12.27 -19.81
#